data_AF-A0A6M3LG41-F1
#
_entry.id   AF-A0A6M3LG41-F1
#
_cell.length_a   1.000
_cell.length_b   1.000
_cell.length_c   1.000
_cell.angle_alpha   90.00
_cell.angle_beta   90.00
_cell.angle_gamma   90.00
#
_symmetry.space_group_name_H-M   'P 1'
#
loop_
_entity.id
_entity.type
_entity.pdbx_description
1 polymer ?
#
loop_
_entity_poly.entity_id
_entity_poly.type
_entity_poly.pdbx_seq_one_letter_code
_entity_poly.pdbx_strand_id
1 'polypeptide(L)' 'MGNEVMFGVDMHDSDGDVTEVGIYLHFGNTAIKIGETMEDFDAFVDRLRGMREELSENVSRRRRPRW' A
#
# COMPACT_ATOMS: atom_id res chain seq x y z
N MET A 1 -14.35 14.51 -5.37
CA MET A 1 -13.70 13.85 -4.20
C MET A 1 -12.37 13.34 -4.69
N GLY A 2 -11.26 13.80 -4.11
CA GLY A 2 -9.92 13.50 -4.60
C GLY A 2 -9.58 12.02 -4.41
N ASN A 3 -8.93 11.41 -5.42
CA ASN A 3 -8.31 10.09 -5.30
C ASN A 3 -6.99 10.20 -4.51
N GLU A 4 -7.02 10.82 -3.34
CA GLU A 4 -5.84 10.93 -2.50
C GLU A 4 -5.58 9.59 -1.82
N VAL A 5 -4.36 9.11 -2.02
CA VAL A 5 -3.86 7.88 -1.40
C VAL A 5 -3.24 8.28 -0.07
N MET A 6 -3.73 7.71 1.03
CA MET A 6 -3.28 8.07 2.37
C MET A 6 -3.07 6.84 3.23
N PHE A 7 -2.15 6.94 4.20
CA PHE A 7 -2.01 5.96 5.26
C PHE A 7 -2.70 6.49 6.52
N GLY A 8 -3.40 5.61 7.24
CA GLY A 8 -4.11 5.92 8.47
C GLY A 8 -3.95 4.82 9.52
N VAL A 9 -4.23 5.16 10.78
CA VAL A 9 -4.39 4.18 11.86
C VAL A 9 -5.87 4.14 12.18
N ASP A 10 -6.52 3.02 11.91
CA ASP A 10 -7.95 2.85 12.11
C ASP A 10 -8.25 1.68 13.06
N MET A 11 -9.42 1.76 13.67
CA MET A 11 -10.01 0.68 14.44
C MET A 11 -11.21 0.15 13.67
N HIS A 12 -11.13 -1.12 13.27
CA HIS A 12 -12.25 -1.81 12.66
C HIS A 12 -12.81 -2.84 13.62
N ASP A 13 -14.13 -2.89 13.72
CA ASP A 13 -14.85 -3.93 14.44
C ASP A 13 -14.94 -5.17 13.54
N SER A 14 -14.12 -6.17 13.84
CA SER A 14 -14.23 -7.50 13.26
C SER A 14 -15.14 -8.30 14.18
N ASP A 15 -16.42 -8.36 13.82
CA ASP A 15 -17.44 -9.26 14.36
C ASP A 15 -18.16 -8.84 15.67
N GLY A 16 -18.18 -7.55 16.01
CA GLY A 16 -19.05 -6.99 17.07
C GLY A 16 -18.44 -6.99 18.47
N ASP A 17 -17.38 -7.77 18.68
CA ASP A 17 -16.74 -7.98 19.98
C ASP A 17 -15.22 -7.71 19.97
N VAL A 18 -14.59 -7.54 18.79
CA VAL A 18 -13.14 -7.34 18.66
C VAL A 18 -12.84 -6.11 17.81
N THR A 19 -12.32 -5.07 18.45
CA THR A 19 -11.76 -3.91 17.75
C THR A 19 -10.31 -4.21 17.37
N GLU A 20 -10.02 -4.33 16.08
CA GLU A 20 -8.67 -4.44 15.55
C GLU A 20 -8.12 -3.06 15.19
N VAL A 21 -7.12 -2.61 15.94
CA VAL A 21 -6.30 -1.45 15.57
C VAL A 21 -5.30 -1.91 14.51
N GLY A 22 -5.20 -1.16 13.42
CA GLY A 22 -4.21 -1.46 12.37
C GLY A 22 -3.80 -0.23 11.60
N ILE A 23 -2.74 -0.38 10.81
CA ILE A 23 -2.31 0.60 9.82
C ILE A 23 -2.98 0.24 8.49
N TYR A 24 -3.64 1.22 7.88
CA TYR A 24 -4.43 1.04 6.68
C TYR A 24 -3.95 1.94 5.55
N LEU A 25 -4.10 1.44 4.33
CA LEU A 25 -3.92 2.18 3.10
C LEU A 25 -5.31 2.52 2.53
N HIS A 26 -5.56 3.82 2.37
CA HIS A 26 -6.83 4.36 1.90
C HIS A 26 -6.77 4.76 0.43
N PHE A 27 -7.79 4.34 -0.30
CA PHE A 27 -8.09 4.73 -1.66
C PHE A 27 -9.57 5.11 -1.78
N GLY A 28 -9.88 6.40 -1.61
CA GLY A 28 -11.27 6.85 -1.55
C GLY A 28 -12.02 6.18 -0.39
N ASN A 29 -13.07 5.41 -0.70
CA ASN A 29 -13.88 4.70 0.29
C ASN A 29 -13.35 3.29 0.61
N THR A 30 -12.24 2.86 0.00
CA THR A 30 -11.63 1.56 0.27
C THR A 30 -10.47 1.73 1.24
N ALA A 31 -10.47 0.93 2.31
CA ALA A 31 -9.36 0.79 3.24
C ALA A 31 -8.84 -0.64 3.20
N ILE A 32 -7.52 -0.81 3.20
CA ILE A 32 -6.85 -2.10 3.19
C ILE A 32 -5.89 -2.13 4.39
N LYS A 33 -6.08 -3.08 5.32
CA LYS A 33 -5.13 -3.29 6.44
C LYS A 33 -3.80 -3.75 5.87
N ILE A 34 -2.72 -3.03 6.17
CA ILE A 34 -1.37 -3.35 5.70
C ILE A 34 -0.46 -3.86 6.81
N GLY A 35 -0.83 -3.64 8.07
CA GLY A 35 -0.06 -4.08 9.22
C GLY A 35 -0.67 -3.64 10.55
N GLU A 36 -0.01 -4.01 11.64
CA GLU A 36 -0.42 -3.62 13.01
C GLU A 36 0.66 -2.78 13.70
N THR A 37 1.90 -2.89 13.23
CA THR A 37 3.06 -2.22 13.79
C THR A 37 3.74 -1.32 12.76
N MET A 38 4.59 -0.39 13.23
CA MET A 38 5.43 0.40 12.32
C MET A 38 6.44 -0.46 11.55
N GLU A 39 6.86 -1.60 12.11
CA GLU A 39 7.73 -2.55 11.41
C GLU A 39 7.02 -3.17 10.20
N ASP A 40 5.72 -3.51 10.33
CA ASP A 40 4.91 -3.96 9.20
C ASP A 40 4.76 -2.87 8.13
N PHE A 41 4.60 -1.62 8.56
CA PHE A 41 4.53 -0.47 7.66
C PHE A 41 5.83 -0.29 6.88
N ASP A 42 6.97 -0.31 7.56
CA ASP A 42 8.28 -0.17 6.93
C ASP A 42 8.52 -1.32 5.92
N ALA A 43 8.20 -2.56 6.31
CA ALA A 43 8.28 -3.71 5.42
C ALA A 43 7.36 -3.58 4.19
N PHE A 44 6.17 -3.00 4.34
CA PHE A 44 5.27 -2.71 3.23
C PHE A 44 5.86 -1.66 2.28
N VAL A 45 6.42 -0.57 2.80
CA VAL A 45 7.06 0.49 2.01
C VAL A 45 8.26 -0.04 1.23
N ASP A 46 9.09 -0.88 1.85
CA ASP A 46 10.23 -1.51 1.18
C ASP A 46 9.79 -2.41 0.01
N ARG A 47 8.71 -3.17 0.18
CA ARG A 47 8.12 -3.96 -0.92
C ARG A 47 7.64 -3.08 -2.06
N LEU A 48 6.96 -1.97 -1.78
CA LEU A 48 6.53 -1.01 -2.81
C LEU A 48 7.73 -0.41 -3.57
N ARG A 49 8.82 -0.12 -2.86
CA ARG A 49 10.06 0.37 -3.46
C ARG A 49 10.66 -0.64 -4.44
N GLY A 50 10.74 -1.90 -4.03
CA GLY A 50 11.20 -3.00 -4.89
C GLY A 50 10.34 -3.13 -6.16
N MET A 51 9.01 -3.13 -6.01
CA MET A 51 8.09 -3.16 -7.15
C MET A 51 8.30 -1.98 -8.11
N ARG A 52 8.55 -0.77 -7.57
CA ARG A 52 8.82 0.42 -8.39
C ARG A 52 10.10 0.26 -9.21
N GLU A 53 11.14 -0.36 -8.66
CA GLU A 53 12.40 -0.62 -9.37
C GLU A 53 12.18 -1.59 -10.54
N GLU A 54 11.49 -2.70 -10.31
CA GLU A 54 11.13 -3.66 -11.36
C GLU A 54 10.29 -3.01 -12.49
N LEU A 55 9.30 -2.19 -12.12
CA LEU A 55 8.50 -1.44 -13.07
C LEU A 55 9.35 -0.47 -13.90
N SER A 56 10.29 0.24 -13.27
CA SER A 56 11.20 1.16 -13.94
C SER A 56 12.08 0.45 -14.97
N GLU A 57 12.62 -0.72 -14.64
CA GLU A 57 13.37 -1.55 -15.59
C GLU A 57 12.51 -1.98 -16.77
N ASN A 58 11.29 -2.46 -16.51
CA ASN A 58 10.38 -2.93 -17.54
C ASN A 58 9.95 -1.81 -18.51
N VAL A 59 9.66 -0.61 -17.99
CA VAL A 59 9.36 0.56 -18.81
C VAL A 59 10.56 0.95 -19.67
N SER A 60 11.77 0.93 -19.09
CA SER A 60 13.00 1.27 -19.80
C SER A 60 13.31 0.28 -20.93
N ARG A 61 13.07 -1.02 -20.72
CA ARG A 61 13.23 -2.07 -21.75
C ARG A 61 12.24 -1.89 -22.92
N ARG A 62 10.98 -1.51 -22.63
CA ARG A 62 9.95 -1.29 -23.66
C ARG A 62 10.19 -0.05 -24.52
N ARG A 63 10.92 0.95 -24.01
CA ARG A 63 11.25 2.18 -24.74
C ARG A 63 12.47 2.07 -25.66
N ARG A 64 13.19 0.95 -25.66
CA ARG A 64 14.26 0.73 -26.64
C ARG A 64 13.62 0.36 -27.99
N PRO A 65 13.90 1.09 -29.08
CA PRO A 65 13.40 0.72 -30.39
C PRO A 65 13.88 -0.69 -30.73
N ARG A 66 12.94 -1.57 -31.09
CA ARG A 66 13.30 -2.82 -31.79
C ARG A 66 13.50 -2.44 -33.25
N TRP A 67 14.72 -2.02 -33.56
CA TRP A 67 15.26 -1.74 -34.90
C TRP A 67 14.39 -0.86 -35.80
#